data_AF-A0A1R0G5W1-F1
#
_entry.id   AF-A0A1R0G5W1-F1
#
_cell.length_a   1.000
_cell.length_b   1.000
_cell.length_c   1.000
_cell.angle_alpha   90.00
_cell.angle_beta   90.00
_cell.angle_gamma   90.00
#
_symmetry.space_group_name_H-M   'P 1'
#
loop_
_entity.id
_entity.type
_entity.pdbx_description
1 polymer ?
#
loop_
_entity_poly.entity_id
_entity_poly.type
_entity_poly.pdbx_seq_one_letter_code
_entity_poly.pdbx_strand_id
1 'polypeptide(L)'
;MFKDMLDQIVKTAPPQASRMLMGFKDVNYHAMNSYVHSGIHPLRRHVEGYPAGLIEDVLRNSNGLNVMTLQLGVVLTGVQRYAGAVKAIQEKYHQILPGLISPLN
;
A
#
# COMPACT_ATOMS: atom_id res chain seq x y z
N MET A 1 -8.48 12.70 15.07
CA MET A 1 -9.37 12.16 14.02
C MET A 1 -8.70 11.09 13.14
N PHE A 2 -7.67 11.41 12.33
CA PHE A 2 -7.02 10.41 11.47
C PHE A 2 -6.32 9.28 12.25
N LYS A 3 -5.53 9.64 13.27
CA LYS A 3 -4.90 8.65 14.16
C LYS A 3 -5.93 7.76 14.84
N ASP A 4 -6.99 8.35 15.40
CA ASP A 4 -8.04 7.60 16.11
C ASP A 4 -8.78 6.64 15.17
N MET A 5 -9.01 7.04 13.91
CA MET A 5 -9.56 6.15 12.88
C MET A 5 -8.64 4.96 12.62
N LEU A 6 -7.33 5.18 12.46
CA LEU A 6 -6.37 4.09 12.26
C LEU A 6 -6.30 3.17 13.48
N ASP A 7 -6.31 3.72 14.69
CA ASP A 7 -6.33 2.95 15.93
C ASP A 7 -7.57 2.05 16.00
N GLN A 8 -8.74 2.53 15.55
CA GLN A 8 -9.96 1.72 15.46
C GLN A 8 -9.86 0.63 14.40
N ILE A 9 -9.30 0.92 13.22
CA ILE A 9 -9.09 -0.08 12.16
C ILE A 9 -8.17 -1.18 12.66
N VAL A 10 -7.06 -0.85 13.32
CA VAL A 10 -6.13 -1.85 13.86
C VAL A 10 -6.80 -2.74 14.90
N LYS A 11 -7.72 -2.19 15.71
CA LYS A 11 -8.45 -2.95 16.74
C LYS A 11 -9.54 -3.87 16.20
N THR A 12 -10.17 -3.51 15.08
CA THR A 12 -11.43 -4.14 14.64
C THR A 12 -11.35 -4.84 13.28
N ALA A 13 -10.43 -4.46 12.41
CA ALA A 13 -10.30 -5.03 11.08
C ALA A 13 -9.46 -6.31 11.08
N PRO A 14 -9.58 -7.14 10.01
CA PRO A 14 -8.76 -8.34 9.86
C PRO A 14 -7.25 -8.06 10.01
N PRO A 15 -6.50 -8.84 10.81
CA PRO A 15 -5.09 -8.55 11.12
C PRO A 15 -4.16 -8.45 9.91
N GLN A 16 -4.46 -9.16 8.83
CA GLN A 16 -3.69 -9.11 7.58
C GLN A 16 -3.94 -7.78 6.86
N ALA A 17 -5.20 -7.38 6.72
CA ALA A 17 -5.58 -6.14 6.03
C ALA A 17 -5.09 -4.89 6.81
N SER A 18 -5.21 -4.90 8.14
CA SER A 18 -4.73 -3.80 8.99
C SER A 18 -3.20 -3.66 8.93
N ARG A 19 -2.43 -4.77 8.96
CA ARG A 19 -0.97 -4.73 8.80
C ARG A 19 -0.54 -4.16 7.45
N MET A 20 -1.19 -4.57 6.36
CA MET A 20 -0.87 -4.02 5.04
C MET A 20 -1.15 -2.51 4.98
N LEU A 21 -2.25 -2.06 5.58
CA LEU A 21 -2.59 -0.64 5.64
C LEU A 21 -1.57 0.18 6.44
N MET A 22 -1.14 -0.34 7.59
CA MET A 22 -0.12 0.32 8.40
C MET A 22 1.22 0.39 7.67
N GLY A 23 1.67 -0.71 7.04
CA GLY A 23 2.88 -0.72 6.23
C GLY A 23 2.83 0.27 5.06
N PHE A 24 1.70 0.35 4.34
CA PHE A 24 1.51 1.33 3.29
C PHE A 24 1.61 2.77 3.82
N LYS A 25 0.94 3.05 4.95
CA LYS A 25 1.01 4.35 5.60
C LYS A 25 2.46 4.70 5.95
N ASP A 26 3.20 3.81 6.61
CA ASP A 26 4.52 4.13 7.16
C ASP A 26 5.51 4.51 6.05
N VAL A 27 5.39 3.89 4.87
CA VAL A 27 6.21 4.21 3.70
C VAL A 27 5.73 5.48 2.98
N ASN A 28 4.42 5.67 2.79
CA ASN A 28 3.90 6.67 1.86
C ASN A 28 3.42 7.97 2.51
N TYR A 29 3.21 8.00 3.84
CA TYR A 29 2.53 9.11 4.51
C TYR A 29 3.21 10.46 4.29
N HIS A 30 4.54 10.54 4.41
CA HIS A 30 5.26 11.80 4.24
C HIS A 30 5.20 12.33 2.81
N ALA A 31 5.38 11.45 1.82
CA ALA A 31 5.31 11.81 0.41
C ALA A 31 3.91 12.30 0.02
N MET A 32 2.85 11.59 0.45
CA MET A 32 1.46 11.98 0.19
C MET A 32 1.11 13.32 0.84
N ASN A 33 1.51 13.55 2.09
CA ASN A 33 1.28 14.84 2.76
C ASN A 33 2.02 15.98 2.05
N SER A 34 3.27 15.75 1.64
CA SER A 34 4.00 16.74 0.84
C SER A 34 3.31 17.00 -0.50
N TYR A 35 2.64 16.02 -1.10
CA TYR A 35 1.94 16.18 -2.36
C TYR A 35 0.66 17.02 -2.20
N VAL A 36 -0.21 16.65 -1.26
CA VAL A 36 -1.48 17.33 -1.00
C VAL A 36 -1.30 18.81 -0.67
N HIS A 37 -0.22 19.15 0.04
CA HIS A 37 0.08 20.53 0.41
C HIS A 37 0.97 21.28 -0.59
N SER A 38 1.12 20.78 -1.83
CA SER A 38 2.01 21.39 -2.85
C SER A 38 3.41 21.69 -2.30
N GLY A 39 3.93 20.78 -1.48
CA GLY A 39 5.21 20.94 -0.81
C GLY A 39 6.41 20.86 -1.76
N ILE A 40 7.60 20.74 -1.17
CA ILE A 40 8.88 20.75 -1.91
C ILE A 40 8.93 19.68 -3.00
N HIS A 41 8.34 18.50 -2.77
CA HIS A 41 8.39 17.41 -3.74
C HIS A 41 7.64 17.76 -5.06
N PRO A 42 6.33 18.10 -5.07
CA PRO A 42 5.64 18.57 -6.28
C PRO A 42 6.33 19.73 -6.99
N LEU A 43 6.79 20.73 -6.25
CA LEU A 43 7.46 21.91 -6.82
C LEU A 43 8.75 21.53 -7.55
N ARG A 44 9.58 20.68 -6.94
CA ARG A 44 10.77 20.15 -7.62
C ARG A 44 10.41 19.34 -8.87
N ARG A 45 9.35 18.52 -8.84
CA ARG A 45 8.95 17.74 -10.02
C ARG A 45 8.42 18.61 -11.16
N HIS A 46 7.81 19.75 -10.84
CA HIS A 46 7.39 20.71 -11.84
C HIS A 46 8.58 21.32 -12.59
N VAL A 47 9.69 21.58 -11.89
CA VAL A 47 10.90 22.19 -12.46
C VAL A 47 11.83 21.17 -13.11
N GLU A 48 12.06 20.04 -12.44
CA GLU A 48 13.09 19.05 -12.80
C GLU A 48 12.52 17.82 -13.52
N GLY A 49 11.19 17.68 -13.58
CA GLY A 49 10.52 16.48 -14.06
C GLY A 49 10.49 15.34 -13.04
N TYR A 50 10.00 14.17 -13.48
CA TYR A 50 9.91 12.97 -12.65
C TYR A 50 11.04 11.99 -13.01
N PRO A 51 11.90 11.61 -12.04
CA PRO A 51 12.86 10.52 -12.21
C PRO A 51 12.13 9.20 -12.51
N ALA A 52 12.67 8.41 -13.43
CA ALA A 52 12.07 7.15 -13.87
C ALA A 52 11.78 6.19 -12.69
N GLY A 53 12.74 6.06 -11.76
CA GLY A 53 12.56 5.21 -10.56
C GLY A 53 11.39 5.65 -9.69
N LEU A 54 11.15 6.96 -9.55
CA LEU A 54 9.98 7.44 -8.78
C LEU A 54 8.66 7.07 -9.48
N ILE A 55 8.60 7.18 -10.80
CA ILE A 55 7.40 6.79 -11.56
C ILE A 55 7.14 5.30 -11.37
N GLU A 56 8.18 4.48 -11.47
CA GLU A 56 8.10 3.04 -11.26
C GLU A 56 7.64 2.69 -9.83
N ASP A 57 8.22 3.32 -8.81
CA ASP A 57 7.86 3.09 -7.41
C ASP A 57 6.40 3.49 -7.13
N VAL A 58 5.92 4.59 -7.70
CA VAL A 58 4.52 5.01 -7.59
C VAL A 58 3.58 3.98 -8.22
N LEU A 59 3.93 3.45 -9.40
CA LEU A 59 3.14 2.42 -10.07
C LEU A 59 3.13 1.11 -9.26
N ARG A 60 4.28 0.69 -8.74
CA ARG A 60 4.39 -0.48 -7.86
C ARG A 60 3.54 -0.30 -6.61
N ASN A 61 3.63 0.84 -5.93
CA ASN A 61 2.80 1.15 -4.76
C ASN A 61 1.30 1.16 -5.09
N SER A 62 0.90 1.66 -6.26
CA SER A 62 -0.48 1.61 -6.74
C SER A 62 -0.97 0.16 -6.92
N ASN A 63 -0.14 -0.71 -7.50
CA ASN A 63 -0.45 -2.14 -7.60
C ASN A 63 -0.55 -2.79 -6.20
N GLY A 64 0.32 -2.40 -5.27
CA GLY A 64 0.24 -2.84 -3.86
C GLY A 64 -1.10 -2.52 -3.21
N LEU A 65 -1.64 -1.31 -3.43
CA LEU A 65 -2.98 -0.92 -2.96
C LEU A 65 -4.09 -1.80 -3.56
N ASN A 66 -4.00 -2.16 -4.84
CA ASN A 66 -4.96 -3.08 -5.46
C ASN A 66 -4.92 -4.47 -4.82
N VAL A 67 -3.73 -4.97 -4.46
CA VAL A 67 -3.58 -6.24 -3.72
C VAL A 67 -4.15 -6.14 -2.31
N MET A 68 -4.04 -4.98 -1.64
CA MET A 68 -4.69 -4.75 -0.35
C MET A 68 -6.21 -4.80 -0.45
N THR A 69 -6.79 -4.19 -1.49
CA THR A 69 -8.22 -4.27 -1.76
C THR A 69 -8.66 -5.71 -2.01
N LEU A 70 -7.86 -6.49 -2.76
CA LEU A 70 -8.10 -7.92 -2.95
C LEU A 70 -8.07 -8.68 -1.61
N GLN A 71 -7.07 -8.43 -0.75
CA GLN A 71 -6.96 -9.07 0.57
C GLN A 71 -8.18 -8.79 1.43
N LEU A 72 -8.67 -7.55 1.46
CA LEU A 72 -9.90 -7.19 2.16
C LEU A 72 -11.10 -7.93 1.56
N GLY A 73 -11.25 -7.92 0.23
CA GLY A 73 -12.34 -8.61 -0.46
C GLY A 73 -12.37 -10.10 -0.18
N VAL A 74 -11.22 -10.78 -0.23
CA VAL A 74 -11.11 -12.22 0.10
C VAL A 74 -11.58 -12.47 1.53
N VAL A 75 -11.16 -11.66 2.50
CA VAL A 75 -11.59 -11.83 3.89
C VAL A 75 -13.10 -11.61 4.03
N LEU A 76 -13.65 -10.55 3.43
CA LEU A 76 -15.07 -10.24 3.50
C LEU A 76 -15.96 -11.30 2.86
N THR A 77 -15.48 -12.02 1.84
CA THR A 77 -16.26 -13.10 1.23
C THR A 77 -16.45 -14.29 2.18
N GLY A 78 -15.53 -14.52 3.12
CA GLY A 78 -15.53 -15.71 3.99
C GLY A 78 -15.41 -17.05 3.26
N VAL A 79 -15.15 -17.07 1.94
CA VAL A 79 -15.13 -18.30 1.14
C VAL A 79 -13.73 -18.90 1.11
N GLN A 80 -13.57 -20.08 1.69
CA GLN A 80 -12.27 -20.77 1.82
C GLN A 80 -11.57 -21.04 0.48
N ARG A 81 -12.32 -21.18 -0.62
CA ARG A 81 -11.76 -21.35 -1.96
C ARG A 81 -10.81 -20.23 -2.38
N TYR A 82 -10.94 -19.04 -1.78
CA TYR A 82 -10.14 -17.86 -2.11
C TYR A 82 -8.96 -17.63 -1.17
N ALA A 83 -8.76 -18.48 -0.16
CA ALA A 83 -7.71 -18.30 0.84
C ALA A 83 -6.29 -18.18 0.25
N GLY A 84 -6.03 -18.79 -0.93
CA GLY A 84 -4.75 -18.71 -1.64
C GLY A 84 -4.65 -17.61 -2.70
N ALA A 85 -5.73 -16.89 -3.00
CA ALA A 85 -5.78 -15.98 -4.15
C ALA A 85 -4.82 -14.80 -4.01
N VAL A 86 -4.71 -14.22 -2.81
CA VAL A 86 -3.81 -13.07 -2.57
C VAL A 86 -2.35 -13.46 -2.80
N LYS A 87 -1.93 -14.60 -2.21
CA LYS A 87 -0.57 -15.12 -2.38
C LYS A 87 -0.26 -15.43 -3.84
N ALA A 88 -1.18 -16.08 -4.55
CA ALA A 88 -1.01 -16.40 -5.97
C ALA A 88 -0.84 -15.14 -6.83
N ILE A 89 -1.60 -14.06 -6.55
CA ILE A 89 -1.46 -12.77 -7.23
C ILE A 89 -0.12 -12.11 -6.88
N GLN A 90 0.29 -12.12 -5.61
CA GLN A 90 1.58 -11.58 -5.18
C GLN A 90 2.76 -12.28 -5.86
N GLU A 91 2.75 -13.62 -5.93
CA GLU A 91 3.81 -14.40 -6.58
C GLU A 91 3.82 -14.18 -8.09
N LYS A 92 2.65 -14.20 -8.74
CA LYS A 92 2.54 -14.02 -10.19
C LYS A 92 3.00 -12.64 -10.67
N TYR A 93 2.77 -11.60 -9.87
CA TYR A 93 3.04 -10.21 -10.25
C TYR A 93 4.12 -9.54 -9.38
N HIS A 94 4.97 -10.31 -8.70
CA HIS A 94 6.01 -9.82 -7.78
C HIS A 94 6.91 -8.72 -8.40
N GLN A 95 7.17 -8.81 -9.70
CA GLN A 95 8.01 -7.88 -10.46
C GLN A 95 7.41 -6.47 -10.61
N ILE A 96 6.09 -6.32 -10.49
CA ILE A 96 5.37 -5.03 -10.58
C ILE A 96 4.73 -4.62 -9.25
N LEU A 97 5.04 -5.34 -8.17
CA LEU A 97 4.57 -5.06 -6.82
C LEU A 97 5.68 -4.38 -6.00
N PRO A 98 5.32 -3.70 -4.90
CA PRO A 98 6.33 -3.23 -3.96
C PRO A 98 7.01 -4.45 -3.34
N GLY A 99 8.30 -4.32 -3.01
CA GLY A 99 9.06 -5.40 -2.40
C GLY A 99 8.34 -5.95 -1.17
N LEU A 100 8.34 -7.28 -1.01
CA LEU A 100 7.78 -7.90 0.18
C LEU A 100 8.59 -7.44 1.40
N ILE A 101 7.92 -6.87 2.40
CA ILE A 101 8.54 -6.63 3.70
C ILE A 101 8.88 -8.02 4.26
N SER A 102 10.18 -8.29 4.44
CA SER A 102 10.62 -9.53 5.09
C SER A 102 9.93 -9.65 6.46
N PRO A 103 9.37 -10.82 6.83
CA PRO A 103 8.74 -11.02 8.13
C PRO A 103 9.72 -10.99 9.31
N LEU A 104 11.00 -10.73 9.05
CA LEU A 104 12.07 -10.59 10.04
C LEU A 104 12.57 -9.15 10.02
N ASN A 105 11.92 -8.29 10.80
CA ASN A 105 12.46 -7.08 11.43
C ASN A 105 11.58 -6.74 12.63
#